data_AF-A0A5N9HII7-F1
#
_entry.id   AF-A0A5N9HII7-F1
#
_cell.length_a   1.000
_cell.length_b   1.000
_cell.length_c   1.000
_cell.angle_alpha   90.00
_cell.angle_beta   90.00
_cell.angle_gamma   90.00
#
_symmetry.space_group_name_H-M   'P 1'
#
loop_
_entity.id
_entity.type
_entity.pdbx_description
1 polymer ?
#
loop_
_entity_poly.entity_id
_entity_poly.type
_entity_poly.pdbx_seq_one_letter_code
_entity_poly.pdbx_strand_id
1 'polypeptide(L)'
;MCSMILEKATVEGCGKGNQGWFNLKEVNVYFDHPDHADLEHAINIDFVNEELGIDKRVAVELSPESAVKLIKAIENAMAKGV
;
A
#
# COMPACT_ATOMS: atom_id res chain seq x y z
N MET A 1 -14.93 -6.81 12.19
CA MET A 1 -15.90 -7.17 11.13
C MET A 1 -15.25 -6.77 9.82
N CYS A 2 -14.85 -7.72 8.97
CA CYS A 2 -14.20 -7.42 7.68
C CYS A 2 -15.17 -6.65 6.77
N SER A 3 -14.84 -5.41 6.43
CA SER A 3 -15.68 -4.54 5.60
C SER A 3 -15.74 -4.95 4.13
N MET A 4 -14.90 -5.89 3.67
CA MET A 4 -14.70 -6.26 2.25
C MET A 4 -14.40 -5.05 1.33
N ILE A 5 -13.98 -3.90 1.89
CA ILE A 5 -13.63 -2.72 1.11
C ILE A 5 -12.21 -2.91 0.60
N LEU A 6 -12.08 -3.13 -0.70
CA LEU A 6 -10.81 -3.25 -1.42
C LEU A 6 -10.87 -2.36 -2.66
N GLU A 7 -9.99 -1.37 -2.69
CA GLU A 7 -9.74 -0.53 -3.85
C GLU A 7 -8.43 -0.96 -4.53
N LYS A 8 -8.41 -0.96 -5.86
CA LYS A 8 -7.25 -1.39 -6.65
C LYS A 8 -6.79 -0.28 -7.58
N ALA A 9 -5.47 -0.17 -7.74
CA ALA A 9 -4.86 0.72 -8.72
C ALA A 9 -3.79 -0.01 -9.53
N THR A 10 -3.89 0.01 -10.86
CA THR A 10 -2.79 -0.40 -11.74
C THR A 10 -1.69 0.66 -11.69
N VAL A 11 -0.45 0.23 -11.45
CA VAL A 11 0.71 1.12 -11.32
C VAL A 11 1.91 0.59 -12.08
N GLU A 12 2.84 1.48 -12.40
CA GLU A 12 4.16 1.14 -12.93
C GLU A 12 5.23 1.65 -11.96
N GLY A 13 6.22 0.79 -11.65
CA GLY A 13 7.30 1.14 -10.75
C GLY A 13 7.99 -0.09 -10.18
N CYS A 14 8.80 0.11 -9.14
CA CYS A 14 9.52 -0.96 -8.44
C CYS A 14 9.30 -0.87 -6.93
N GLY A 15 9.11 -2.02 -6.28
CA GLY A 15 9.06 -2.17 -4.83
C GLY A 15 10.27 -2.94 -4.31
N LYS A 16 10.66 -2.72 -3.06
CA LYS A 16 11.77 -3.44 -2.41
C LYS A 16 11.24 -4.38 -1.34
N GLY A 17 11.25 -5.68 -1.63
CA GLY A 17 10.93 -6.74 -0.67
C GLY A 17 12.17 -7.38 -0.07
N ASN A 18 11.98 -8.46 0.71
CA ASN A 18 13.06 -9.20 1.37
C ASN A 18 14.10 -9.78 0.39
N GLN A 19 13.70 -10.04 -0.85
CA GLN A 19 14.56 -10.60 -1.90
C GLN A 19 15.11 -9.52 -2.87
N GLY A 20 14.96 -8.24 -2.53
CA GLY A 20 15.41 -7.12 -3.36
C GLY A 20 14.28 -6.43 -4.12
N TRP A 21 14.67 -5.69 -5.16
CA TRP A 21 13.75 -4.91 -5.98
C TRP A 21 13.00 -5.78 -6.99
N PHE A 22 11.73 -5.48 -7.22
CA PHE A 22 10.89 -6.12 -8.22
C PHE A 22 9.91 -5.12 -8.82
N ASN A 23 9.49 -5.37 -10.07
CA ASN A 23 8.51 -4.52 -10.73
C ASN A 23 7.14 -4.68 -10.08
N LEU A 24 6.43 -3.57 -9.87
CA LEU A 24 5.05 -3.53 -9.41
C LEU A 24 4.09 -3.50 -10.59
N LYS A 25 2.89 -4.02 -10.38
CA LYS A 25 1.78 -3.93 -11.34
C LYS A 25 0.48 -3.41 -10.74
N GLU A 26 0.26 -3.67 -9.45
CA GLU A 26 -0.98 -3.31 -8.78
C GLU A 26 -0.70 -2.83 -7.36
N VAL A 27 -1.56 -1.96 -6.87
CA VAL A 27 -1.67 -1.59 -5.46
C VAL A 27 -3.08 -1.93 -4.98
N ASN A 28 -3.15 -2.67 -3.88
CA ASN A 28 -4.39 -2.99 -3.17
C ASN A 28 -4.50 -2.10 -1.92
N VAL A 29 -5.64 -1.46 -1.71
CA VAL A 29 -5.91 -0.60 -0.55
C VAL A 29 -7.18 -1.07 0.13
N TYR A 30 -7.11 -1.42 1.41
CA TYR A 30 -8.26 -1.91 2.16
C TYR A 30 -8.27 -1.40 3.60
N PHE A 31 -9.47 -1.26 4.16
CA PHE A 31 -9.66 -0.86 5.56
C PHE A 31 -10.11 -2.08 6.38
N ASP A 32 -9.21 -2.60 7.22
CA ASP A 32 -9.46 -3.79 8.05
C ASP A 32 -8.46 -3.87 9.22
N HIS A 33 -8.50 -4.96 9.98
CA HIS A 33 -7.54 -5.23 11.06
C HIS A 33 -6.13 -5.37 10.49
N PRO A 34 -5.13 -4.70 11.09
CA PRO A 34 -3.73 -4.92 10.77
C PRO A 34 -3.24 -6.28 11.28
N ASP A 35 -2.22 -6.84 10.64
CA ASP A 35 -1.53 -8.03 11.12
C ASP A 35 -0.42 -7.68 12.13
N HIS A 36 0.23 -6.51 11.99
CA HIS A 36 1.43 -6.15 12.77
C HIS A 36 1.31 -4.87 13.58
N ALA A 37 0.58 -3.86 13.08
CA ALA A 37 0.38 -2.60 13.77
C ALA A 37 -0.56 -2.77 14.97
N ASP A 38 -0.23 -2.15 16.10
CA ASP A 38 -1.07 -2.14 17.30
C ASP A 38 -2.22 -1.11 17.15
N LEU A 39 -3.14 -1.40 16.23
CA LEU A 39 -4.32 -0.59 15.92
C LEU A 39 -5.55 -1.49 15.82
N GLU A 40 -6.71 -0.99 16.22
CA GLU A 40 -7.98 -1.72 16.06
C GLU A 40 -8.35 -1.88 14.58
N HIS A 41 -8.14 -0.83 13.78
CA HIS A 41 -8.35 -0.83 12.33
C HIS A 41 -7.25 -0.01 11.65
N ALA A 42 -6.84 -0.45 10.46
CA ALA A 42 -5.80 0.14 9.66
C ALA A 42 -6.22 0.29 8.19
N ILE A 43 -5.63 1.29 7.53
CA ILE A 43 -5.55 1.35 6.07
C ILE A 43 -4.33 0.51 5.68
N ASN A 44 -4.60 -0.64 5.09
CA ASN A 44 -3.59 -1.54 4.59
C ASN A 44 -3.35 -1.25 3.11
N ILE A 45 -2.09 -1.17 2.70
CA ILE A 45 -1.65 -0.88 1.34
C ILE A 45 -0.63 -1.96 0.93
N ASP A 46 -0.98 -2.73 -0.09
CA ASP A 46 -0.11 -3.76 -0.64
C ASP A 46 0.30 -3.39 -2.06
N PHE A 47 1.59 -3.15 -2.27
CA PHE A 47 2.18 -3.03 -3.58
C PHE A 47 2.58 -4.43 -4.06
N VAL A 48 1.99 -4.92 -5.15
CA VAL A 48 2.12 -6.32 -5.56
C VAL A 48 2.50 -6.47 -7.03
N ASN A 49 3.03 -7.66 -7.33
CA ASN A 49 3.07 -8.21 -8.67
C ASN A 49 2.75 -9.71 -8.61
N GLU A 50 1.46 -10.03 -8.76
CA GLU A 50 0.95 -11.39 -8.61
C GLU A 50 1.56 -12.39 -9.60
N GLU A 51 2.00 -11.92 -10.77
CA GLU A 51 2.66 -12.77 -11.78
C GLU A 51 4.02 -13.32 -11.30
N LEU A 52 4.65 -12.66 -10.33
CA LEU A 52 5.91 -13.08 -9.74
C LEU A 52 5.71 -13.93 -8.47
N GLY A 53 4.47 -14.25 -8.12
CA GLY A 53 4.08 -15.02 -6.95
C GLY A 53 3.75 -14.16 -5.72
N ILE A 54 3.14 -14.82 -4.73
CA ILE A 54 2.58 -14.18 -3.52
C ILE A 54 3.63 -13.45 -2.65
N ASP A 55 4.89 -13.83 -2.75
CA ASP A 55 5.99 -13.25 -1.95
C ASP A 55 6.52 -11.93 -2.52
N LYS A 56 6.06 -11.51 -3.71
CA LYS A 56 6.41 -10.22 -4.32
C LYS A 56 5.40 -9.15 -3.95
N ARG A 57 5.41 -8.80 -2.66
CA ARG A 57 4.61 -7.73 -2.07
C ARG A 57 5.43 -6.80 -1.17
N VAL A 58 5.03 -5.54 -1.12
CA VAL A 58 5.41 -4.60 -0.05
C VAL A 58 4.13 -4.21 0.66
N ALA A 59 3.95 -4.70 1.88
CA ALA A 59 2.79 -4.42 2.71
C ALA A 59 3.07 -3.23 3.63
N VAL A 60 2.08 -2.36 3.80
CA VAL A 60 2.12 -1.21 4.71
C VAL A 60 0.79 -1.13 5.47
N GLU A 61 0.86 -0.97 6.78
CA GLU A 61 -0.31 -0.82 7.64
C GLU A 61 -0.26 0.57 8.30
N LEU A 62 -1.29 1.40 8.07
CA LEU A 62 -1.33 2.77 8.55
C LEU A 62 -2.59 3.05 9.36
N SER A 63 -2.49 3.92 10.36
CA SER A 63 -3.70 4.52 10.94
C SER A 63 -4.43 5.36 9.88
N PRO A 64 -5.77 5.53 9.97
CA PRO A 64 -6.51 6.41 9.07
C PRO A 64 -5.94 7.83 8.97
N GLU A 65 -5.50 8.38 10.12
CA GLU A 65 -4.86 9.70 10.15
C GLU A 65 -3.54 9.72 9.36
N SER A 66 -2.72 8.67 9.48
CA SER A 66 -1.46 8.55 8.75
C SER A 66 -1.68 8.36 7.25
N ALA A 67 -2.73 7.62 6.85
CA ALA A 67 -3.12 7.49 5.46
C ALA A 67 -3.52 8.84 4.84
N VAL A 68 -4.28 9.67 5.55
CA VAL A 68 -4.60 11.05 5.10
C VAL A 68 -3.33 11.90 4.96
N LYS A 69 -2.37 11.76 5.88
CA LYS A 69 -1.07 12.44 5.79
C LYS A 69 -0.26 11.96 4.58
N LEU A 70 -0.28 10.67 4.28
CA LEU A 70 0.38 10.09 3.10
C LEU A 70 -0.20 10.67 1.80
N ILE A 71 -1.53 10.72 1.66
CA ILE A 71 -2.19 11.31 0.47
C ILE A 71 -1.72 12.75 0.26
N LYS A 72 -1.76 13.58 1.30
CA LYS A 72 -1.29 14.97 1.23
C LYS A 72 0.19 15.07 0.88
N ALA A 73 1.02 14.16 1.40
CA ALA A 73 2.45 14.14 1.08
C ALA A 73 2.69 13.82 -0.40
N ILE A 74 1.94 12.87 -0.97
CA ILE A 74 1.99 12.52 -2.40
C ILE A 74 1.56 13.73 -3.26
N GLU A 75 0.41 14.34 -2.95
CA GLU A 75 -0.09 15.54 -3.65
C GLU A 75 0.95 16.68 -3.62
N ASN A 76 1.51 16.96 -2.44
CA ASN A 76 2.53 17.99 -2.28
C ASN A 76 3.82 17.68 -3.04
N ALA A 77 4.24 16.41 -3.09
CA ALA A 77 5.42 16.01 -3.85
C ALA A 77 5.21 16.22 -5.35
N MET A 78 4.05 15.86 -5.89
CA MET A 78 3.69 16.12 -7.29
C MET A 78 3.62 17.62 -7.59
N ALA A 79 3.05 18.43 -6.70
CA ALA A 79 2.96 19.88 -6.89
C ALA A 79 4.32 20.60 -6.85
N LYS A 80 5.30 20.05 -6.11
CA LYS A 80 6.66 20.60 -6.00
C LYS A 80 7.61 20.09 -7.07
N GLY A 81 7.41 18.88 -7.57
CA GLY A 81 8.27 18.19 -8.52
C GLY A 81 8.11 18.69 -9.96
N VAL A 82 8.11 20.02 -10.14
CA VAL A 82 8.17 20.69 -11.44
C VAL A 82 9.61 20.90 -11.85
#